data_AF-K2A5K5-F1
#
_entry.id   AF-K2A5K5-F1
#
_cell.length_a   1.000
_cell.length_b   1.000
_cell.length_c   1.000
_cell.angle_alpha   90.00
_cell.angle_beta   90.00
_cell.angle_gamma   90.00
#
_symmetry.space_group_name_H-M   'P 1'
#
loop_
_entity.id
_entity.type
_entity.pdbx_description
1 polymer ?
#
loop_
_entity_poly.entity_id
_entity_poly.type
_entity_poly.pdbx_seq_one_letter_code
_entity_poly.pdbx_strand_id
1 'polypeptide(L)'
;MDQCRIGWGKVIKVHSSQFTVHSQKLISQNKKLVFIDSVRELSTPIDRSIKNKLKPGDLVSFHWGFICDKITPQQAKNLAFYTNQNLKLANETI
;
A
#
# COMPACT_ATOMS: atom_id res chain seq x y z
N MET A 1 -11.85 1.71 -5.68
CA MET A 1 -10.56 2.43 -5.81
C MET A 1 -9.47 1.91 -4.88
N ASP A 2 -9.79 1.48 -3.66
CA ASP A 2 -8.79 1.09 -2.64
C ASP A 2 -7.68 0.13 -3.15
N GLN A 3 -8.04 -0.89 -3.92
CA GLN A 3 -7.09 -1.87 -4.47
C GLN A 3 -6.49 -1.46 -5.83
N CYS A 4 -7.11 -0.52 -6.55
CA CYS A 4 -6.71 -0.15 -7.91
C CYS A 4 -5.68 0.98 -7.96
N ARG A 5 -5.38 1.64 -6.83
CA ARG A 5 -4.24 2.56 -6.72
C ARG A 5 -3.00 1.79 -6.26
N ILE A 6 -1.83 2.37 -6.44
CA ILE A 6 -0.63 1.89 -5.76
C ILE A 6 -0.77 2.21 -4.26
N GLY A 7 -0.76 1.17 -3.44
CA GLY A 7 -0.66 1.27 -1.99
C GLY A 7 0.80 1.22 -1.55
N TRP A 8 1.05 1.65 -0.31
CA TRP A 8 2.35 1.53 0.33
C TRP A 8 2.16 1.18 1.80
N GLY A 9 3.17 0.56 2.41
CA GLY A 9 3.09 0.22 3.82
C GLY A 9 4.37 -0.39 4.35
N LYS A 10 4.39 -0.68 5.64
CA LYS A 10 5.51 -1.30 6.33
C LYS A 10 5.20 -2.77 6.59
N VAL A 11 6.10 -3.66 6.17
CA VAL A 11 6.02 -5.08 6.50
C VAL A 11 6.14 -5.24 8.02
N ILE A 12 5.17 -5.89 8.64
CA ILE A 12 5.19 -6.19 10.08
C ILE A 12 5.38 -7.68 10.36
N LYS A 13 4.96 -8.57 9.44
CA LYS A 13 5.21 -10.01 9.53
C LYS A 13 5.47 -10.60 8.14
N VAL A 14 6.29 -11.64 8.11
CA VAL A 14 6.58 -12.44 6.91
C VAL A 14 6.24 -13.89 7.23
N HIS A 15 5.32 -14.45 6.46
CA HIS A 15 4.95 -15.87 6.47
C HIS A 15 5.29 -16.45 5.10
N SER A 16 5.64 -17.74 5.04
CA SER A 16 6.08 -18.48 3.85
C SER A 16 5.90 -17.77 2.49
N SER A 17 4.67 -17.44 2.05
CA SER A 17 4.35 -16.66 0.85
C SER A 17 3.41 -15.46 1.06
N GLN A 18 3.17 -15.08 2.31
CA GLN A 18 2.26 -14.00 2.69
C GLN A 18 2.96 -12.97 3.57
N PHE A 19 2.60 -11.71 3.40
CA PHE A 19 3.19 -10.57 4.08
C PHE A 19 2.08 -9.78 4.74
N THR A 20 2.17 -9.65 6.06
CA THR A 20 1.32 -8.72 6.79
C THR A 20 1.95 -7.33 6.72
N VAL A 21 1.22 -6.37 6.18
CA VAL A 21 1.68 -4.99 5.97
C VAL A 21 0.76 -4.01 6.68
N HIS A 22 1.35 -3.16 7.52
CA HIS A 22 0.67 -2.00 8.11
C HIS A 22 0.62 -0.87 7.08
N SER A 23 -0.58 -0.40 6.76
CA SER A 23 -0.87 0.49 5.64
C SER A 23 -2.18 1.27 5.87
N GLN A 24 -2.72 1.89 4.82
CA GLN A 24 -3.97 2.63 4.84
C GLN A 24 -4.98 2.01 3.89
N LYS A 25 -6.26 2.07 4.29
CA LYS A 25 -7.42 1.72 3.47
C LYS A 25 -8.21 2.95 3.11
N LEU A 26 -8.55 3.08 1.84
CA LEU A 26 -9.43 4.11 1.35
C LEU A 26 -10.88 3.68 1.54
N ILE A 27 -11.66 4.46 2.28
CA ILE A 27 -13.09 4.26 2.49
C ILE A 27 -13.87 5.48 2.01
N SER A 28 -15.16 5.29 1.73
CA SER A 28 -16.10 6.40 1.57
C SER A 28 -16.73 6.69 2.92
N GLN A 29 -16.53 7.91 3.43
CA GLN A 29 -17.13 8.41 4.66
C GLN A 29 -17.70 9.81 4.38
N ASN A 30 -18.99 10.01 4.67
CA ASN A 30 -19.68 11.30 4.45
C ASN A 30 -19.52 11.85 3.02
N LYS A 31 -19.65 10.98 2.02
CA LYS A 31 -19.45 11.32 0.58
C LYS A 31 -18.03 11.84 0.27
N LYS A 32 -17.04 11.50 1.08
CA LYS A 32 -15.63 11.79 0.82
C LYS A 32 -14.80 10.53 0.96
N LEU A 33 -13.79 10.42 0.11
CA LEU A 33 -12.76 9.38 0.17
C LEU A 33 -11.73 9.75 1.22
N VAL A 34 -11.58 8.92 2.25
CA VAL A 34 -10.65 9.14 3.35
C VAL A 34 -9.80 7.89 3.61
N PHE A 35 -8.57 8.11 4.07
CA PHE A 35 -7.71 7.03 4.54
C PHE A 35 -8.00 6.71 6.00
N ILE A 36 -8.12 5.41 6.29
CA ILE A 36 -8.08 4.86 7.63
C ILE A 36 -6.89 3.94 7.78
N ASP A 37 -6.40 3.79 9.01
CA ASP A 37 -5.37 2.81 9.32
C ASP A 37 -5.86 1.39 9.04
N SER A 38 -4.98 0.53 8.53
CA SER A 38 -5.34 -0.85 8.18
C SER A 38 -4.14 -1.78 8.17
N VAL A 39 -4.42 -3.06 8.38
CA VAL A 39 -3.46 -4.13 8.12
C VAL A 39 -3.92 -4.91 6.90
N ARG A 40 -2.99 -5.24 6.01
CA ARG A 40 -3.26 -5.99 4.78
C ARG A 40 -2.41 -7.25 4.73
N GLU A 41 -3.02 -8.33 4.27
CA GLU A 41 -2.31 -9.54 3.87
C GLU A 41 -2.02 -9.46 2.37
N LEU A 42 -0.75 -9.52 2.02
CA LEU A 42 -0.27 -9.39 0.64
C LEU A 42 0.52 -10.62 0.24
N SER A 43 0.48 -10.95 -1.05
CA SER A 43 1.31 -11.99 -1.66
C SER A 43 2.42 -11.36 -2.50
N THR A 44 3.40 -12.16 -2.94
CA THR A 44 4.27 -11.76 -4.05
C THR A 44 3.69 -12.27 -5.37
N PRO A 45 3.97 -11.62 -6.51
CA PRO A 45 3.73 -12.21 -7.82
C PRO A 45 4.44 -13.56 -7.96
N ILE A 46 4.07 -14.34 -8.97
CA ILE A 46 4.66 -15.66 -9.25
C ILE A 46 6.18 -15.55 -9.48
N ASP A 47 6.68 -14.40 -9.96
CA ASP A 47 8.10 -14.06 -9.97
C ASP A 47 8.59 -13.72 -8.55
N ARG A 48 9.33 -14.65 -7.95
CA ARG A 48 9.70 -14.66 -6.52
C ARG A 48 10.95 -13.83 -6.21
N SER A 49 11.51 -13.10 -7.17
CA SER A 49 12.80 -12.39 -7.02
C SER A 49 12.82 -11.39 -5.84
N ILE A 50 11.67 -10.82 -5.48
CA ILE A 50 11.52 -9.87 -4.37
C ILE A 50 11.29 -10.58 -3.02
N LYS A 51 10.68 -11.77 -3.05
CA LYS A 51 10.18 -12.47 -1.86
C LYS A 51 11.28 -12.74 -0.82
N ASN A 52 12.45 -13.20 -1.27
CA ASN A 52 13.55 -13.59 -0.38
C ASN A 52 14.31 -12.40 0.22
N LYS A 53 13.94 -11.16 -0.13
CA LYS A 53 14.64 -9.93 0.30
C LYS A 53 13.85 -9.08 1.28
N LEU A 54 12.58 -9.42 1.51
CA LEU A 54 11.69 -8.66 2.38
C LEU A 54 11.74 -9.17 3.82
N LYS A 55 11.85 -8.23 4.76
CA LYS A 55 11.83 -8.50 6.20
C LYS A 55 10.93 -7.51 6.94
N PRO A 56 10.49 -7.83 8.17
CA PRO A 56 9.79 -6.86 9.01
C PRO A 56 10.57 -5.54 9.12
N GLY A 57 9.86 -4.42 8.98
CA GLY A 57 10.43 -3.07 8.94
C GLY A 57 10.65 -2.51 7.53
N ASP A 58 10.67 -3.35 6.50
CA ASP A 58 10.79 -2.88 5.12
C ASP A 58 9.54 -2.14 4.67
N LEU A 59 9.74 -1.06 3.90
CA LEU A 59 8.67 -0.37 3.19
C LEU A 59 8.48 -1.00 1.83
N VAL A 60 7.21 -1.21 1.46
CA VAL A 60 6.84 -1.83 0.19
C VAL A 60 5.73 -1.04 -0.49
N SER A 61 5.68 -1.12 -1.82
CA SER A 61 4.52 -0.74 -2.64
C SER A 61 3.73 -1.99 -3.01
N PHE A 62 2.43 -1.84 -3.26
CA PHE A 62 1.57 -2.96 -3.63
C PHE A 62 0.37 -2.55 -4.48
N HIS A 63 -0.17 -3.51 -5.22
CA HIS A 63 -1.35 -3.36 -6.08
C HIS A 63 -2.13 -4.68 -6.15
N TRP A 64 -3.45 -4.62 -6.04
CA TRP A 64 -4.34 -5.81 -6.06
C TRP A 64 -3.93 -6.95 -5.13
N GLY A 65 -3.43 -6.63 -3.93
CA GLY A 65 -3.00 -7.63 -2.96
C GLY A 65 -1.61 -8.22 -3.21
N PHE A 66 -0.87 -7.71 -4.19
CA PHE A 66 0.49 -8.16 -4.51
C PHE A 66 1.52 -7.07 -4.22
N ILE A 67 2.63 -7.45 -3.60
CA ILE A 67 3.78 -6.57 -3.44
C ILE A 67 4.41 -6.32 -4.81
N CYS A 68 4.60 -5.06 -5.15
CA CYS A 68 5.23 -4.64 -6.40
C CYS A 68 6.73 -4.45 -6.23
N ASP A 69 7.16 -3.73 -5.18
CA ASP A 69 8.57 -3.46 -4.93
C ASP A 69 8.86 -3.12 -3.46
N LYS A 70 10.13 -3.26 -3.05
CA LYS A 70 10.68 -2.66 -1.84
C LYS A 70 11.03 -1.21 -2.14
N ILE A 71 10.52 -0.28 -1.35
CA ILE A 71 10.69 1.15 -1.59
C ILE A 71 11.46 1.82 -0.45
N THR A 72 12.11 2.93 -0.79
CA THR A 72 12.77 3.81 0.18
C THR A 72 11.74 4.67 0.94
N PRO A 73 12.12 5.21 2.12
CA PRO A 73 11.27 6.18 2.82
C PRO A 73 10.88 7.39 1.97
N GLN A 74 11.77 7.88 1.11
CA GLN A 74 11.47 9.01 0.23
C GLN A 74 10.43 8.65 -0.84
N GLN A 75 10.53 7.46 -1.44
CA GLN A 75 9.52 6.96 -2.38
C GLN A 75 8.16 6.78 -1.70
N ALA A 76 8.12 6.26 -0.47
CA ALA A 76 6.88 6.14 0.30
C ALA A 76 6.24 7.51 0.60
N LYS A 77 7.06 8.52 0.96
CA LYS A 77 6.60 9.91 1.14
C LYS A 77 6.04 10.49 -0.15
N ASN A 78 6.70 10.27 -1.28
CA ASN A 78 6.23 10.75 -2.59
C ASN A 78 4.89 10.09 -2.97
N LEU A 79 4.76 8.76 -2.79
CA LEU A 79 3.51 8.04 -3.00
C LEU A 79 2.38 8.63 -2.16
N ALA A 80 2.62 8.89 -0.88
CA ALA A 80 1.65 9.52 0.01
C ALA A 80 1.26 10.93 -0.47
N PHE A 81 2.25 11.76 -0.81
CA PHE A 81 2.05 13.13 -1.28
C PHE A 81 1.16 13.17 -2.53
N TYR A 82 1.57 12.50 -3.61
CA TYR A 82 0.83 12.54 -4.88
C TYR A 82 -0.53 11.85 -4.77
N THR A 83 -0.65 10.78 -3.98
CA THR A 83 -1.94 10.13 -3.76
C THR A 83 -2.91 11.07 -3.03
N ASN A 84 -2.45 11.81 -2.02
CA ASN A 84 -3.28 12.77 -1.31
C ASN A 84 -3.72 13.93 -2.21
N GLN A 85 -2.86 14.41 -3.12
CA GLN A 85 -3.24 15.42 -4.12
C GLN A 85 -4.35 14.90 -5.04
N ASN A 86 -4.22 13.66 -5.54
CA ASN A 86 -5.23 13.03 -6.39
C ASN A 86 -6.55 12.81 -5.64
N LEU A 87 -6.50 12.41 -4.37
CA LEU A 87 -7.70 12.25 -3.54
C LEU A 87 -8.38 13.57 -3.24
N LYS A 88 -7.63 14.65 -3.04
CA LYS A 88 -8.19 16.00 -2.87
C LYS A 88 -9.02 16.37 -4.08
N LEU A 89 -8.47 16.23 -5.29
CA LEU A 89 -9.17 16.50 -6.53
C LEU A 89 -10.39 15.58 -6.72
N ALA A 90 -10.26 14.28 -6.47
CA ALA A 90 -11.38 13.35 -6.57
C ALA A 90 -12.51 13.72 -5.59
N ASN A 91 -12.18 14.20 -4.40
CA ASN A 91 -13.16 14.65 -3.41
C ASN A 91 -13.86 15.97 -3.77
N GLU A 92 -13.42 16.70 -4.80
CA GLU A 92 -14.14 17.90 -5.28
C GLU A 92 -15.34 17.54 -6.15
N THR A 93 -15.42 16.30 -6.66
CA THR A 93 -16.48 15.84 -7.58
C THR A 93 -17.44 14.80 -6.99
N ILE A 94 -17.22 14.37 -5.75
CA ILE A 94 -18.02 13.35 -5.01
C ILE A 94 -18.91 14.02 -3.96
#